data_AF-A0ABD0N8W5-F1
#
_entry.id   AF-A0ABD0N8W5-F1
#
_cell.length_a   1.000
_cell.length_b   1.000
_cell.length_c   1.000
_cell.angle_alpha   90.00
_cell.angle_beta   90.00
_cell.angle_gamma   90.00
#
_symmetry.space_group_name_H-M   'P 1'
#
loop_
_entity.id
_entity.type
_entity.pdbx_description
1 polymer ?
#
loop_
_entity_poly.entity_id
_entity_poly.type
_entity_poly.pdbx_seq_one_letter_code
_entity_poly.pdbx_strand_id
1 'polypeptide(L)'
;PTQKKYQIAVTKVLGKNMDAIIVDSEKTGRDCIQYIKEQRGEPETFLPLDYLEVKPTDEKLRELRGAKLVIDVIRYEPPHIKKALQYACGNALVCENVEDARRIAFGGPYRHKTVALDGTLFQKSGVISGGASDLKAKARRWDEKAVDKLKEKKEKLTEELK
;
A
#
# COMPACT_ATOMS: atom_id res chain seq x y z
N PRO A 1 -7.17 1.53 3.20
CA PRO A 1 -6.82 1.64 4.64
C PRO A 1 -8.06 1.42 5.52
N THR A 2 -7.95 0.72 6.66
CA THR A 2 -9.10 0.40 7.53
C THR A 2 -9.63 1.60 8.32
N GLN A 3 -8.76 2.54 8.65
CA GLN A 3 -9.11 3.79 9.35
C GLN A 3 -8.44 4.97 8.65
N LYS A 4 -9.08 6.15 8.74
CA LYS A 4 -8.59 7.38 8.09
C LYS A 4 -7.18 7.76 8.57
N LYS A 5 -6.90 7.56 9.86
CA LYS A 5 -5.57 7.87 10.45
C LYS A 5 -4.41 7.16 9.75
N TYR A 6 -4.64 5.99 9.16
CA TYR A 6 -3.60 5.22 8.48
C TYR A 6 -3.39 5.61 7.01
N GLN A 7 -4.21 6.51 6.44
CA GLN A 7 -4.12 6.83 5.01
C GLN A 7 -2.74 7.35 4.60
N ILE A 8 -2.16 8.28 5.37
CA ILE A 8 -0.85 8.86 5.07
C ILE A 8 0.25 7.79 5.18
N ALA A 9 0.27 7.03 6.28
CA ALA A 9 1.23 5.94 6.50
C ALA A 9 1.16 4.87 5.40
N VAL A 10 -0.04 4.42 5.03
CA VAL A 10 -0.24 3.44 3.96
C VAL A 10 0.21 4.01 2.61
N THR A 11 -0.14 5.25 2.31
CA THR A 11 0.30 5.95 1.08
C THR A 11 1.82 6.00 0.99
N LYS A 12 2.49 6.31 2.10
CA LYS A 12 3.97 6.34 2.17
C LYS A 12 4.58 4.96 1.94
N VAL A 13 4.00 3.91 2.53
CA VAL A 13 4.54 2.54 2.43
C VAL A 13 4.35 1.95 1.04
N LEU A 14 3.17 2.14 0.44
CA LEU A 14 2.88 1.68 -0.91
C LEU A 14 3.68 2.47 -1.95
N GLY A 15 3.77 3.80 -1.79
CA GLY A 15 4.55 4.66 -2.69
C GLY A 15 4.13 4.47 -4.14
N LYS A 16 5.07 4.08 -5.00
CA LYS A 16 4.81 3.80 -6.43
C LYS A 16 3.86 2.62 -6.64
N ASN A 17 3.78 1.70 -5.70
CA ASN A 17 2.89 0.52 -5.79
C ASN A 17 1.40 0.88 -5.60
N MET A 18 1.05 2.15 -5.33
CA MET A 18 -0.34 2.58 -5.33
C MET A 18 -0.99 2.51 -6.72
N ASP A 19 -0.19 2.73 -7.77
CA ASP A 19 -0.63 2.74 -9.16
C ASP A 19 -0.23 1.45 -9.90
N ALA A 20 0.45 0.51 -9.21
CA ALA A 20 0.86 -0.74 -9.82
C ALA A 20 -0.35 -1.65 -10.14
N ILE A 21 -0.37 -2.16 -11.35
CA ILE A 21 -1.44 -2.99 -11.91
C ILE A 21 -1.19 -4.45 -11.53
N ILE A 22 -2.11 -5.05 -10.78
CA ILE A 22 -2.03 -6.47 -10.40
C ILE A 22 -2.61 -7.32 -11.54
N VAL A 23 -1.85 -8.30 -12.01
CA VAL A 23 -2.28 -9.25 -13.06
C VAL A 23 -2.15 -10.69 -12.58
N ASP A 24 -2.89 -11.59 -13.20
CA ASP A 24 -2.92 -13.01 -12.85
C ASP A 24 -1.61 -13.72 -13.21
N SER A 25 -1.06 -13.43 -14.39
CA SER A 25 0.14 -14.09 -14.91
C SER A 25 1.22 -13.16 -15.45
N GLU A 26 2.47 -13.63 -15.47
CA GLU A 26 3.60 -12.95 -16.12
C GLU A 26 3.32 -12.69 -17.61
N LYS A 27 2.68 -13.67 -18.27
CA LYS A 27 2.27 -13.56 -19.67
C LYS A 27 1.29 -12.39 -19.87
N THR A 28 0.24 -12.32 -19.05
CA THR A 28 -0.73 -11.21 -19.11
C THR A 28 -0.04 -9.86 -18.92
N GLY A 29 0.91 -9.78 -17.99
CA GLY A 29 1.73 -8.58 -17.80
C GLY A 29 2.49 -8.17 -19.05
N ARG A 30 3.16 -9.12 -19.72
CA ARG A 30 3.87 -8.85 -20.99
C ARG A 30 2.93 -8.40 -22.10
N ASP A 31 1.79 -9.05 -22.25
CA ASP A 31 0.80 -8.71 -23.27
C ASP A 31 0.24 -7.29 -23.04
N CYS A 32 -0.05 -6.92 -21.79
CA CYS A 32 -0.44 -5.54 -21.44
C CYS A 32 0.67 -4.52 -21.74
N ILE A 33 1.93 -4.82 -21.42
CA ILE A 33 3.06 -3.93 -21.73
C ILE A 33 3.20 -3.75 -23.24
N GLN A 34 3.06 -4.83 -24.02
CA GLN A 34 3.13 -4.76 -25.47
C GLN A 34 2.02 -3.86 -26.03
N TYR A 35 0.79 -4.03 -25.54
CA TYR A 35 -0.34 -3.18 -25.90
C TYR A 35 -0.08 -1.69 -25.58
N ILE A 36 0.41 -1.38 -24.38
CA ILE A 36 0.75 0.02 -24.00
C ILE A 36 1.78 0.62 -24.96
N LYS A 37 2.81 -0.14 -25.35
CA LYS A 37 3.84 0.32 -26.30
C LYS A 37 3.26 0.61 -27.68
N GLU A 38 2.38 -0.25 -28.18
CA GLU A 38 1.70 -0.05 -29.47
C GLU A 38 0.83 1.21 -29.47
N GLN A 39 0.16 1.48 -28.35
CA GLN A 39 -0.63 2.70 -28.15
C GLN A 39 0.21 3.93 -27.80
N ARG A 40 1.55 3.79 -27.67
CA ARG A 40 2.47 4.85 -27.19
C ARG A 40 2.03 5.46 -25.86
N GLY A 41 1.45 4.64 -24.98
CA GLY A 41 1.03 5.04 -23.64
C GLY A 41 2.21 5.23 -22.68
N GLU A 42 1.90 5.77 -21.51
CA GLU A 42 2.90 5.97 -20.46
C GLU A 42 3.34 4.63 -19.82
N PRO A 43 4.59 4.51 -19.34
CA PRO A 43 5.07 3.28 -18.70
C PRO A 43 4.34 3.00 -17.38
N GLU A 44 3.75 1.81 -17.29
CA GLU A 44 3.08 1.31 -16.09
C GLU A 44 3.83 0.14 -15.43
N THR A 45 3.58 -0.09 -14.14
CA THR A 45 4.18 -1.20 -13.38
C THR A 45 3.17 -2.32 -13.19
N PHE A 46 3.57 -3.56 -13.51
CA PHE A 46 2.72 -4.75 -13.37
C PHE A 46 3.24 -5.70 -12.27
N LEU A 47 2.31 -6.26 -11.49
CA LEU A 47 2.58 -7.23 -10.42
C LEU A 47 1.90 -8.57 -10.75
N PRO A 48 2.60 -9.51 -11.42
CA PRO A 48 2.05 -10.81 -11.81
C PRO A 48 1.98 -11.80 -10.64
N LEU A 49 0.79 -12.26 -10.24
CA LEU A 49 0.59 -13.05 -9.02
C LEU A 49 1.19 -14.47 -9.06
N ASP A 50 1.35 -15.05 -10.24
CA ASP A 50 2.00 -16.35 -10.46
C ASP A 50 3.52 -16.28 -10.26
N TYR A 51 4.15 -15.16 -10.63
CA TYR A 51 5.60 -14.97 -10.67
C TYR A 51 6.14 -14.08 -9.54
N LEU A 52 5.29 -13.30 -8.87
CA LEU A 52 5.70 -12.37 -7.82
C LEU A 52 6.29 -13.12 -6.61
N GLU A 53 7.59 -12.92 -6.41
CA GLU A 53 8.31 -13.47 -5.26
C GLU A 53 8.04 -12.63 -4.02
N VAL A 54 7.54 -13.28 -2.96
CA VAL A 54 7.23 -12.62 -1.69
C VAL A 54 7.73 -13.42 -0.52
N LYS A 55 8.24 -12.72 0.49
CA LYS A 55 8.52 -13.33 1.79
C LYS A 55 7.21 -13.38 2.59
N PRO A 56 6.93 -14.50 3.27
CA PRO A 56 5.81 -14.56 4.20
C PRO A 56 5.90 -13.45 5.25
N THR A 57 4.73 -12.97 5.66
CA THR A 57 4.61 -12.00 6.73
C THR A 57 5.10 -12.62 8.03
N ASP A 58 5.97 -11.91 8.76
CA ASP A 58 6.47 -12.40 10.05
C ASP A 58 5.42 -12.16 11.14
N GLU A 59 4.76 -13.25 11.54
CA GLU A 59 3.70 -13.25 12.55
C GLU A 59 4.13 -12.70 13.90
N LYS A 60 5.41 -12.88 14.28
CA LYS A 60 5.95 -12.37 15.56
C LYS A 60 5.90 -10.84 15.65
N LEU A 61 5.91 -10.16 14.50
CA LEU A 61 5.82 -8.70 14.46
C LEU A 61 4.42 -8.17 14.84
N ARG A 62 3.39 -9.02 14.87
CA ARG A 62 2.06 -8.66 15.37
C ARG A 62 2.03 -8.50 16.89
N GLU A 63 2.96 -9.13 17.60
CA GLU A 63 3.08 -9.06 19.06
C GLU A 63 3.84 -7.80 19.53
N LEU A 64 4.45 -7.05 18.60
CA LEU A 64 5.27 -5.90 18.90
C LEU A 64 4.41 -4.73 19.41
N ARG A 65 4.55 -4.42 20.71
CA ARG A 65 3.78 -3.36 21.37
C ARG A 65 4.13 -1.99 20.79
N GLY A 66 3.09 -1.19 20.54
CA GLY A 66 3.24 0.18 20.01
C GLY A 66 3.34 0.27 18.48
N ALA A 67 3.28 -0.87 17.77
CA ALA A 67 3.19 -0.90 16.32
C ALA A 67 2.16 -1.92 15.83
N LYS A 68 1.79 -1.81 14.55
CA LYS A 68 1.03 -2.83 13.82
C LYS A 68 1.67 -3.07 12.47
N LEU A 69 1.53 -4.26 11.90
CA LEU A 69 1.90 -4.47 10.52
C LEU A 69 1.02 -3.64 9.59
N VAL A 70 1.62 -3.04 8.57
CA VAL A 70 0.90 -2.18 7.62
C VAL A 70 -0.11 -2.98 6.81
N ILE A 71 0.19 -4.24 6.48
CA ILE A 71 -0.73 -5.12 5.77
C ILE A 71 -2.04 -5.36 6.56
N ASP A 72 -1.97 -5.35 7.90
CA ASP A 72 -3.14 -5.58 8.76
C ASP A 72 -4.04 -4.33 8.89
N VAL A 73 -3.56 -3.15 8.49
CA VAL A 73 -4.36 -1.92 8.41
C VAL A 73 -4.89 -1.62 7.01
N ILE A 74 -4.77 -2.57 6.09
CA ILE A 74 -5.30 -2.48 4.72
C ILE A 74 -6.34 -3.57 4.51
N ARG A 75 -7.56 -3.17 4.14
CA ARG A 75 -8.56 -4.08 3.57
C ARG A 75 -8.34 -4.15 2.07
N TYR A 76 -8.36 -5.36 1.54
CA TYR A 76 -8.17 -5.63 0.12
C TYR A 76 -9.09 -6.79 -0.31
N GLU A 77 -9.58 -6.71 -1.52
CA GLU A 77 -10.39 -7.72 -2.19
C GLU A 77 -9.97 -7.73 -3.66
N PRO A 78 -9.92 -8.90 -4.31
CA PRO A 78 -10.22 -10.25 -3.79
C PRO A 78 -9.07 -10.89 -2.97
N PRO A 79 -9.30 -11.95 -2.17
CA PRO A 79 -8.30 -12.51 -1.25
C PRO A 79 -6.99 -12.99 -1.91
N HIS A 80 -7.04 -13.43 -3.17
CA HIS A 80 -5.88 -13.97 -3.87
C HIS A 80 -4.80 -12.90 -4.19
N ILE A 81 -5.13 -11.60 -4.12
CA ILE A 81 -4.14 -10.52 -4.31
C ILE A 81 -3.23 -10.30 -3.09
N LYS A 82 -3.37 -11.13 -2.04
CA LYS A 82 -2.55 -11.05 -0.82
C LYS A 82 -1.05 -10.98 -1.13
N LYS A 83 -0.57 -11.71 -2.14
CA LYS A 83 0.84 -11.66 -2.56
C LYS A 83 1.27 -10.24 -2.97
N ALA A 84 0.46 -9.51 -3.75
CA ALA A 84 0.79 -8.13 -4.14
C ALA A 84 0.92 -7.20 -2.93
N LEU A 85 0.07 -7.39 -1.91
CA LEU A 85 0.13 -6.63 -0.65
C LEU A 85 1.36 -7.02 0.18
N GLN A 86 1.72 -8.31 0.22
CA GLN A 86 2.96 -8.78 0.86
C GLN A 86 4.20 -8.22 0.18
N TYR A 87 4.20 -8.09 -1.14
CA TYR A 87 5.27 -7.43 -1.89
C TYR A 87 5.36 -5.94 -1.55
N ALA A 88 4.24 -5.21 -1.67
CA ALA A 88 4.24 -3.76 -1.51
C ALA A 88 4.49 -3.31 -0.07
N CYS A 89 3.91 -4.01 0.91
CA CYS A 89 4.04 -3.68 2.33
C CYS A 89 5.26 -4.37 2.96
N GLY A 90 5.51 -5.63 2.61
CA GLY A 90 6.43 -6.50 3.33
C GLY A 90 6.09 -6.55 4.83
N ASN A 91 7.14 -6.64 5.65
CA ASN A 91 7.06 -6.53 7.11
C ASN A 91 7.17 -5.07 7.59
N ALA A 92 6.52 -4.14 6.89
CA ALA A 92 6.48 -2.75 7.33
C ALA A 92 5.57 -2.59 8.55
N LEU A 93 6.00 -1.78 9.50
CA LEU A 93 5.28 -1.45 10.73
C LEU A 93 4.76 -0.01 10.67
N VAL A 94 3.59 0.23 11.26
CA VAL A 94 3.04 1.57 11.49
C VAL A 94 2.97 1.86 12.99
N CYS A 95 3.43 3.03 13.40
CA CYS A 95 3.38 3.54 14.77
C CYS A 95 2.61 4.85 14.83
N GLU A 96 2.15 5.24 16.02
CA GLU A 96 1.39 6.50 16.19
C GLU A 96 2.29 7.73 16.02
N ASN A 97 3.45 7.73 16.70
CA ASN A 97 4.35 8.88 16.75
C ASN A 97 5.71 8.59 16.09
N VAL A 98 6.41 9.66 15.70
CA VAL A 98 7.73 9.58 15.05
C VAL A 98 8.79 8.99 15.97
N GLU A 99 8.80 9.37 17.25
CA GLU A 99 9.76 8.84 18.22
C GLU A 99 9.56 7.33 18.47
N ASP A 100 8.30 6.89 18.56
CA ASP A 100 8.00 5.46 18.67
C ASP A 100 8.42 4.70 17.41
N ALA A 101 8.14 5.27 16.22
CA ALA A 101 8.56 4.69 14.95
C ALA A 101 10.09 4.55 14.86
N ARG A 102 10.83 5.57 15.29
CA ARG A 102 12.30 5.56 15.35
C ARG A 102 12.81 4.50 16.33
N ARG A 103 12.26 4.46 17.55
CA ARG A 103 12.63 3.49 18.58
C ARG A 103 12.39 2.06 18.11
N ILE A 104 11.25 1.80 17.47
CA ILE A 104 10.92 0.46 16.94
C ILE A 104 11.76 0.12 15.70
N ALA A 105 12.07 1.10 14.85
CA ALA A 105 12.90 0.88 13.66
C ALA A 105 14.34 0.50 14.00
N PHE A 106 14.95 1.15 15.01
CA PHE A 106 16.40 1.09 15.24
C PHE A 106 16.83 0.72 16.67
N GLY A 107 15.93 0.72 17.65
CA GLY A 107 16.27 0.49 19.06
C GLY A 107 16.35 -0.97 19.48
N GLY A 108 15.85 -1.89 18.64
CA GLY A 108 15.94 -3.33 18.87
C GLY A 108 17.20 -3.97 18.25
N PRO A 109 17.43 -5.27 18.53
CA PRO A 109 18.53 -6.03 17.91
C PRO A 109 18.38 -6.17 16.40
N TYR A 110 17.15 -6.04 15.88
CA TYR A 110 16.83 -6.09 14.46
C TYR A 110 16.26 -4.77 14.00
N ARG A 111 16.61 -4.37 12.77
CA ARG A 111 16.04 -3.19 12.14
C ARG A 111 14.72 -3.51 11.45
N HIS A 112 13.73 -2.66 11.65
CA HIS A 112 12.40 -2.79 11.05
C HIS A 112 12.12 -1.59 10.12
N LYS A 113 11.40 -1.85 9.01
CA LYS A 113 10.88 -0.76 8.17
C LYS A 113 9.66 -0.22 8.90
N THR A 114 9.71 1.01 9.37
CA THR A 114 8.66 1.56 10.24
C THR A 114 8.24 2.94 9.77
N VAL A 115 6.94 3.20 9.75
CA VAL A 115 6.36 4.48 9.36
C VAL A 115 5.53 5.04 10.52
N ALA A 116 5.58 6.35 10.73
CA ALA A 116 4.70 7.05 11.66
C ALA A 116 3.42 7.54 10.94
N LEU A 117 2.38 7.93 11.68
CA LEU A 117 1.12 8.39 11.08
C LEU A 117 1.25 9.67 10.24
N ASP A 118 2.26 10.50 10.53
CA ASP A 118 2.60 11.70 9.76
C ASP A 118 3.26 11.40 8.39
N GLY A 119 3.62 10.14 8.14
CA GLY A 119 4.30 9.70 6.92
C GLY A 119 5.82 9.72 6.98
N THR A 120 6.43 9.97 8.15
CA THR A 120 7.86 9.80 8.36
C THR A 120 8.21 8.31 8.31
N LEU A 121 9.06 7.92 7.37
CA LEU A 121 9.44 6.53 7.11
C LEU A 121 10.91 6.28 7.46
N PHE A 122 11.14 5.27 8.28
CA PHE A 122 12.44 4.71 8.63
C PHE A 122 12.63 3.38 7.90
N GLN A 123 13.67 3.27 7.08
CA GLN A 123 14.00 2.05 6.35
C GLN A 123 15.07 1.24 7.09
N LYS A 124 15.10 -0.09 6.86
CA LYS A 124 16.11 -0.99 7.44
C LYS A 124 17.55 -0.59 7.07
N SER A 125 17.74 -0.01 5.90
CA SER A 125 19.01 0.53 5.42
C SER A 125 19.52 1.73 6.22
N GLY A 126 18.71 2.32 7.09
CA GLY A 126 19.02 3.56 7.82
C GLY A 126 18.56 4.82 7.10
N VAL A 127 18.01 4.70 5.88
CA VAL A 127 17.42 5.83 5.16
C VAL A 127 16.16 6.30 5.87
N ILE A 128 16.05 7.62 6.04
CA ILE A 128 14.90 8.30 6.65
C ILE A 128 14.28 9.20 5.58
N SER A 129 12.97 9.14 5.41
CA SER A 129 12.27 10.02 4.46
C SER A 129 10.98 10.56 5.05
N GLY A 130 10.76 11.86 4.90
CA GLY A 130 9.55 12.58 5.33
C GLY A 130 8.92 13.36 4.18
N GLY A 131 8.08 14.34 4.50
CA GLY A 131 7.39 15.22 3.53
C GLY A 131 5.87 15.03 3.54
N ALA A 132 5.21 15.57 4.56
CA ALA A 132 3.78 15.39 4.78
C ALA A 132 2.89 16.08 3.74
N SER A 133 3.34 17.17 3.10
CA SER A 133 2.56 17.94 2.12
C SER A 133 2.15 17.10 0.91
N ASP A 134 3.12 16.47 0.25
CA ASP A 134 2.90 15.69 -0.97
C ASP A 134 2.15 14.40 -0.66
N LEU A 135 2.41 13.83 0.52
CA LEU A 135 1.70 12.66 1.02
C LEU A 135 0.23 12.97 1.30
N LYS A 136 -0.10 14.16 1.82
CA LYS A 136 -1.48 14.56 2.07
C LYS A 136 -2.26 14.68 0.76
N ALA A 137 -1.65 15.24 -0.30
CA ALA A 137 -2.26 15.29 -1.63
C ALA A 137 -2.50 13.86 -2.17
N LYS A 138 -1.51 12.98 -2.10
CA LYS A 138 -1.66 11.57 -2.53
C LYS A 138 -2.66 10.79 -1.70
N ALA A 139 -2.74 11.05 -0.40
CA ALA A 139 -3.69 10.38 0.49
C ALA A 139 -5.15 10.80 0.23
N ARG A 140 -5.42 11.99 -0.33
CA ARG A 140 -6.78 12.40 -0.74
C ARG A 140 -7.39 11.48 -1.79
N ARG A 141 -6.57 10.82 -2.62
CA ARG A 141 -7.03 9.81 -3.60
C ARG A 141 -7.83 8.69 -2.94
N TRP A 142 -7.58 8.37 -1.66
CA TRP A 142 -8.38 7.39 -0.92
C TRP A 142 -9.81 7.87 -0.65
N ASP A 143 -9.97 9.15 -0.32
CA ASP A 143 -11.27 9.76 -0.06
C ASP A 143 -12.04 9.95 -1.39
N GLU A 144 -11.35 10.44 -2.44
CA GLU A 144 -11.92 10.60 -3.79
C GLU A 144 -12.46 9.28 -4.34
N LYS A 145 -11.67 8.19 -4.27
CA LYS A 145 -12.10 6.86 -4.70
C LYS A 145 -13.32 6.35 -3.93
N ALA A 146 -13.44 6.68 -2.65
CA ALA A 146 -14.62 6.32 -1.86
C ALA A 146 -15.86 7.10 -2.31
N VAL A 147 -15.71 8.39 -2.64
CA VAL A 147 -16.78 9.22 -3.19
C VAL A 147 -17.24 8.72 -4.56
N ASP A 148 -16.32 8.36 -5.45
CA ASP A 148 -16.67 7.85 -6.78
C ASP A 148 -17.46 6.54 -6.70
N LYS A 149 -17.06 5.63 -5.82
CA LYS A 149 -17.81 4.39 -5.57
C LYS A 149 -19.23 4.65 -5.03
N LEU A 150 -19.41 5.69 -4.22
CA LEU A 150 -20.74 6.09 -3.73
C LEU A 150 -21.59 6.71 -4.85
N LYS A 151 -21.00 7.48 -5.76
CA LYS A 151 -21.69 8.02 -6.94
C LYS A 151 -22.18 6.90 -7.86
N GLU A 152 -21.30 5.95 -8.21
CA GLU A 152 -21.68 4.78 -9.02
C GLU A 152 -22.81 3.98 -8.36
N LYS A 153 -22.74 3.77 -7.04
CA LYS A 153 -23.81 3.06 -6.31
C LYS A 153 -25.13 3.83 -6.32
N LYS A 154 -25.08 5.16 -6.18
CA LYS A 154 -26.27 6.02 -6.27
C LYS A 154 -26.91 5.91 -7.66
N GLU A 155 -26.12 5.97 -8.72
CA GLU A 155 -26.61 5.87 -10.10
C GLU A 155 -27.30 4.53 -10.34
N LYS A 156 -26.66 3.41 -9.99
CA LYS A 156 -27.27 2.07 -10.11
C LYS A 156 -28.60 1.95 -9.38
N LEU A 157 -28.66 2.38 -8.12
CA LEU A 157 -29.91 2.34 -7.35
C LEU A 157 -30.99 3.26 -7.93
N THR A 158 -30.61 4.38 -8.55
CA THR A 158 -31.54 5.30 -9.19
C THR A 158 -32.10 4.72 -10.49
N GLU A 159 -31.32 3.92 -11.21
CA GLU A 159 -31.78 3.15 -12.37
C GLU A 159 -32.70 2.00 -11.98
N GLU A 160 -32.40 1.27 -10.90
CA GLU A 160 -33.25 0.18 -10.39
C GLU A 160 -34.62 0.65 -9.86
N LEU A 161 -34.73 1.92 -9.48
CA LEU A 161 -35.97 2.56 -9.02
C LEU A 161 -36.85 3.09 -10.17
N LYS A 162 -36.35 3.13 -11.40
CA LYS A 162 -37.10 3.57 -12.59
C LYS A 162 -37.77 2.38 -13.28
#